data_AF-A0A940AJ49-F1
#
_entry.id   AF-A0A940AJ49-F1
#
_cell.length_a   1.000
_cell.length_b   1.000
_cell.length_c   1.000
_cell.angle_alpha   90.00
_cell.angle_beta   90.00
_cell.angle_gamma   90.00
#
_symmetry.space_group_name_H-M   'P 1'
#
loop_
_entity.id
_entity.type
_entity.pdbx_description
1 polymer ?
#
loop_
_entity_poly.entity_id
_entity_poly.type
_entity_poly.pdbx_seq_one_letter_code
_entity_poly.pdbx_strand_id
1 'polypeptide(L)' 'MASSAEYLDYILDQLSGLEDITYKAMMGEYILYYRGRIFGGVYDDRFLVKNVKAAAEAMPEAQLELPYEGA' A
#
# COMPACT_ATOMS: atom_id res chain seq x y z
N MET A 1 -7.49 -12.21 1.58
CA MET A 1 -8.06 -12.27 2.95
C MET A 1 -8.27 -10.84 3.40
N ALA A 2 -9.09 -10.55 4.41
CA ALA A 2 -9.10 -9.18 4.95
C ALA A 2 -7.76 -8.92 5.66
N SER A 3 -7.13 -7.78 5.40
CA SER A 3 -5.93 -7.36 6.12
C SER A 3 -6.25 -6.94 7.55
N SER A 4 -5.32 -7.21 8.43
CA SER A 4 -5.39 -6.85 9.85
C SER A 4 -5.20 -5.34 10.06
N ALA A 5 -5.81 -4.81 11.11
CA ALA A 5 -5.57 -3.42 11.51
C ALA A 5 -4.14 -3.26 12.06
N GLU A 6 -3.62 -4.29 12.73
CA GLU A 6 -2.28 -4.34 13.27
C GLU A 6 -1.20 -4.24 12.18
N TYR A 7 -1.39 -4.90 11.04
CA TYR A 7 -0.47 -4.77 9.91
C TYR A 7 -0.56 -3.39 9.26
N LEU A 8 -1.76 -2.82 9.14
CA LEU A 8 -1.90 -1.42 8.71
C LEU A 8 -1.12 -0.48 9.63
N ASP A 9 -1.31 -0.59 10.95
CA ASP A 9 -0.63 0.25 11.93
C ASP A 9 0.90 0.10 11.85
N TYR A 10 1.38 -1.13 11.68
CA TYR A 10 2.80 -1.39 11.42
C TYR A 10 3.30 -0.64 10.18
N ILE A 11 2.58 -0.70 9.05
CA ILE A 11 2.97 0.04 7.83
C ILE A 11 2.92 1.55 8.04
N LEU A 12 1.92 2.08 8.74
CA LEU A 12 1.81 3.51 9.04
C LEU A 12 2.98 3.98 9.92
N ASP A 13 3.42 3.18 10.89
CA ASP A 13 4.59 3.47 11.72
C ASP A 13 5.89 3.52 10.90
N GLN A 14 6.08 2.58 9.95
CA GLN A 14 7.23 2.62 9.02
C GLN A 14 7.23 3.85 8.11
N LEU A 15 6.04 4.42 7.82
CA LEU A 15 5.87 5.62 7.02
C LEU A 15 5.84 6.92 7.85
N SER A 16 6.08 6.86 9.16
CA SER A 16 5.96 7.99 10.09
C SER A 16 6.86 9.20 9.77
N GLY A 17 7.90 9.02 8.96
CA GLY A 17 8.73 10.11 8.44
C GLY A 17 8.08 10.95 7.33
N LEU A 18 6.91 10.54 6.83
CA LEU A 18 6.15 11.24 5.80
C LEU A 18 4.96 11.98 6.41
N GLU A 19 4.76 13.22 6.00
CA GLU A 19 3.56 13.99 6.36
C GLU A 19 2.37 13.61 5.47
N ASP A 20 1.14 13.80 5.95
CA ASP A 20 -0.10 13.61 5.18
C ASP A 20 -0.29 12.21 4.58
N ILE A 21 0.14 11.16 5.31
CA ILE A 21 -0.30 9.79 5.03
C ILE A 21 -1.71 9.60 5.57
N THR A 22 -2.63 9.20 4.70
CA THR A 22 -3.99 8.83 5.09
C THR A 22 -4.38 7.51 4.43
N TYR A 23 -5.44 6.87 4.91
CA TYR A 23 -5.91 5.61 4.36
C TYR A 23 -7.43 5.55 4.27
N LYS A 24 -7.93 4.62 3.46
CA LYS A 24 -9.35 4.28 3.37
C LYS A 24 -9.53 2.78 3.40
N ALA A 25 -10.32 2.29 4.35
CA ALA A 25 -10.75 0.89 4.38
C ALA A 25 -11.75 0.61 3.24
N MET A 26 -11.53 -0.47 2.49
CA MET A 26 -12.39 -0.94 1.40
C MET A 26 -12.39 -2.46 1.36
N MET A 27 -13.55 -3.08 1.60
CA MET A 27 -13.77 -4.53 1.45
C MET A 27 -12.77 -5.40 2.26
N GLY A 28 -12.36 -4.94 3.45
CA GLY A 28 -11.40 -5.65 4.30
C GLY A 28 -9.93 -5.32 4.00
N GLU A 29 -9.65 -4.42 3.05
CA GLU A 29 -8.32 -3.97 2.67
C GLU A 29 -8.17 -2.45 2.87
N TYR A 30 -6.96 -1.93 2.68
CA TYR A 30 -6.68 -0.50 2.89
C TYR A 30 -6.01 0.13 1.67
N ILE A 31 -6.59 1.23 1.17
CA ILE A 31 -5.95 2.07 0.16
C ILE A 31 -5.18 3.17 0.88
N LEU A 32 -3.91 3.36 0.53
CA LEU A 32 -3.03 4.36 1.13
C LEU A 32 -2.86 5.59 0.22
N TYR A 33 -2.94 6.75 0.84
CA TYR A 33 -2.82 8.06 0.21
C TYR A 33 -1.64 8.83 0.81
N TYR A 34 -0.90 9.51 -0.06
CA TYR A 34 0.13 10.47 0.33
C TYR A 34 -0.25 11.81 -0.29
N ARG A 35 -0.44 12.84 0.54
CA ARG A 35 -0.89 14.17 0.10
C ARG A 35 -2.13 14.12 -0.81
N GLY A 36 -3.09 13.28 -0.42
CA GLY A 36 -4.36 13.09 -1.12
C GLY A 36 -4.29 12.27 -2.42
N ARG A 37 -3.14 11.66 -2.76
CA ARG A 37 -2.99 10.80 -3.96
C ARG A 37 -2.72 9.35 -3.57
N ILE A 38 -3.39 8.42 -4.24
CA ILE A 38 -3.16 6.99 -4.05
C ILE A 38 -1.74 6.63 -4.50
N PHE A 39 -0.96 6.05 -3.59
CA PHE A 39 0.39 5.54 -3.91
C PHE A 39 0.48 4.02 -3.74
N GLY A 40 -0.40 3.41 -2.97
CA GLY A 40 -0.35 1.98 -2.68
C GLY A 40 -1.53 1.52 -1.84
N GLY A 41 -1.41 0.34 -1.26
CA GLY A 41 -2.42 -0.26 -0.41
C GLY A 41 -1.85 -1.43 0.40
N VAL A 42 -2.65 -1.89 1.35
CA VAL A 42 -2.43 -3.13 2.10
C VAL A 42 -3.47 -4.13 1.62
N TYR A 43 -3.00 -5.29 1.14
CA TYR A 43 -3.81 -6.35 0.59
C TYR A 43 -3.32 -7.71 1.08
N ASP A 44 -4.18 -8.50 1.70
CA ASP A 44 -3.79 -9.81 2.25
C ASP A 44 -2.55 -9.72 3.19
N ASP A 45 -2.50 -8.70 4.05
CA ASP A 45 -1.34 -8.35 4.90
C ASP A 45 -0.02 -8.16 4.11
N ARG A 46 -0.10 -7.68 2.86
CA ARG A 46 1.05 -7.27 2.04
C ARG A 46 0.96 -5.80 1.70
N PHE A 47 2.07 -5.08 1.82
CA PHE A 47 2.17 -3.70 1.37
C PHE A 47 2.53 -3.64 -0.12
N LEU A 48 1.62 -3.13 -0.95
CA LEU A 48 1.81 -2.99 -2.38
C LEU A 48 1.86 -1.52 -2.79
N VAL A 49 2.83 -1.17 -3.65
CA VAL A 49 2.96 0.15 -4.25
C VAL A 49 2.42 0.11 -5.67
N LYS A 50 1.78 1.20 -6.11
CA LYS A 50 1.24 1.30 -7.47
C LYS A 50 2.36 1.12 -8.50
N ASN A 51 2.14 0.21 -9.45
CA ASN A 51 3.05 0.00 -10.58
C ASN A 51 3.01 1.20 -11.55
N VAL A 52 3.87 2.18 -11.31
CA VAL A 52 4.12 3.34 -12.18
C VAL A 52 5.61 3.40 -12.51
N LYS A 53 5.96 4.05 -13.62
CA LYS A 53 7.35 4.17 -14.09
C LYS A 53 8.32 4.61 -12.97
N ALA A 54 7.95 5.63 -12.20
CA ALA A 54 8.79 6.13 -11.09
C ALA A 54 9.04 5.08 -9.99
N ALA A 55 8.05 4.23 -9.68
CA ALA A 55 8.22 3.17 -8.69
C ALA A 55 9.11 2.04 -9.23
N ALA A 56 8.93 1.66 -10.50
CA ALA A 56 9.77 0.67 -11.17
C ALA A 56 11.23 1.13 -11.31
N GLU A 57 11.46 2.42 -11.56
CA GLU A 57 12.82 2.99 -11.60
C GLU A 57 13.46 3.07 -10.20
N ALA A 58 12.68 3.38 -9.16
CA ALA A 58 13.17 3.46 -7.79
C ALA A 58 13.41 2.09 -7.14
N MET A 59 12.65 1.06 -7.54
CA MET A 59 12.69 -0.28 -6.98
C MET A 59 12.73 -1.34 -8.11
N PRO A 60 13.82 -1.41 -8.88
CA PRO A 60 13.89 -2.24 -10.09
C PRO A 60 13.77 -3.75 -9.81
N GLU A 61 14.16 -4.19 -8.61
CA GLU A 61 14.11 -5.59 -8.18
C GLU A 61 12.80 -5.94 -7.44
N ALA A 62 11.86 -5.00 -7.31
CA ALA A 62 10.59 -5.28 -6.65
C ALA A 62 9.75 -6.27 -7.49
N GLN A 63 9.16 -7.24 -6.79
CA GLN A 63 8.28 -8.22 -7.43
C GLN A 63 6.96 -7.56 -7.82
N LEU A 64 6.45 -7.90 -9.00
CA LEU A 64 5.12 -7.51 -9.44
C LEU A 64 4.11 -8.54 -8.96
N GLU A 65 3.17 -8.09 -8.14
CA GLU A 65 2.12 -8.93 -7.59
C GLU A 65 0.74 -8.29 -7.83
N LEU A 66 -0.26 -9.14 -8.00
CA LEU A 66 -1.65 -8.72 -8.01
C LEU A 66 -2.14 -8.53 -6.56
N PRO A 67 -2.95 -7.49 -6.27
CA PRO A 67 -3.57 -7.30 -4.96
C PRO A 67 -4.41 -8.50 -4.51
N TYR A 68 -5.19 -9.05 -5.44
CA TYR A 68 -6.00 -10.25 -5.26
C TYR A 68 -6.18 -10.93 -6.62
N GLU A 69 -6.67 -12.16 -6.62
CA GLU A 69 -6.92 -12.93 -7.83
C GLU A 69 -7.96 -12.24 -8.74
N GLY A 70 -7.60 -11.99 -10.00
CA GLY A 70 -8.48 -11.36 -10.99
C GLY A 70 -8.47 -9.82 -11.03
N ALA A 71 -7.53 -9.18 -10.34
CA ALA A 71 -7.27 -7.74 -10.42
C ALA A 71 -6.66 -7.28 -11.76
#